data_AF-A0A5B7ZWC0-F1
#
_entry.id   AF-A0A5B7ZWC0-F1
#
_cell.length_a   1.000
_cell.length_b   1.000
_cell.length_c   1.000
_cell.angle_alpha   90.00
_cell.angle_beta   90.00
_cell.angle_gamma   90.00
#
_symmetry.space_group_name_H-M   'P 1'
#
loop_
_entity.id
_entity.type
_entity.pdbx_description
1 polymer ?
#
loop_
_entity_poly.entity_id
_entity_poly.type
_entity_poly.pdbx_seq_one_letter_code
_entity_poly.pdbx_strand_id
1 'polypeptide(L)'
;MTKILKTNPWPRLILGLVLALAGSSGLASCVSVAAYQKVYLNDEDMKLANKRIEVYETNFESYREGAGGANGGKVGGGCGCN
;
A
#
# COMPACT_ATOMS: atom_id res chain seq x y z
N MET A 1 -1.52 30.19 43.02
CA MET A 1 -1.76 28.73 43.18
C MET A 1 -2.30 28.16 41.87
N THR A 2 -1.42 27.82 40.94
CA THR A 2 -1.76 27.14 39.69
C THR A 2 -1.89 25.64 39.98
N LYS A 3 -3.13 25.14 40.09
CA LYS A 3 -3.41 23.71 40.16
C LYS A 3 -2.93 23.07 38.85
N ILE A 4 -1.79 22.39 38.92
CA ILE A 4 -1.32 21.45 37.91
C ILE A 4 -2.41 20.37 37.76
N LEU A 5 -3.19 20.47 36.68
CA LEU A 5 -4.16 19.46 36.30
C LEU A 5 -3.40 18.17 36.03
N LYS A 6 -3.53 17.21 36.95
CA LYS A 6 -3.02 15.85 36.83
C LYS A 6 -3.77 15.15 35.70
N THR A 7 -3.30 15.33 34.46
CA THR A 7 -3.84 14.59 33.31
C THR A 7 -3.42 13.14 33.48
N ASN A 8 -4.38 12.25 33.77
CA ASN A 8 -4.10 10.82 33.84
C ASN A 8 -3.67 10.36 32.44
N PRO A 9 -2.44 9.85 32.25
CA PRO A 9 -1.96 9.43 30.93
C PRO A 9 -2.56 8.08 30.50
N TRP A 10 -3.10 7.32 31.46
CA TRP A 10 -3.68 6.00 31.29
C TRP A 10 -4.74 5.90 30.17
N PRO A 11 -5.76 6.76 30.07
CA PRO A 11 -6.72 6.72 28.96
C PRO A 11 -6.07 6.95 27.59
N ARG A 12 -5.02 7.78 27.50
CA ARG A 12 -4.28 8.02 26.25
C ARG A 12 -3.42 6.81 25.86
N LEU A 13 -2.82 6.15 26.84
CA LEU A 13 -2.03 4.94 26.64
C LEU A 13 -2.91 3.75 26.25
N ILE A 14 -4.08 3.59 26.88
CA ILE A 14 -5.06 2.56 26.54
C ILE A 14 -5.60 2.78 25.13
N LEU A 15 -5.94 4.03 24.77
CA LEU A 15 -6.40 4.36 23.42
C LEU A 15 -5.32 4.09 22.36
N GLY A 16 -4.06 4.43 22.63
CA GLY A 16 -2.93 4.14 21.75
C GLY A 16 -2.69 2.64 21.56
N LEU A 17 -2.81 1.85 22.63
CA LEU A 17 -2.65 0.40 22.59
C LEU A 17 -3.77 -0.28 21.79
N VAL A 18 -5.02 0.18 21.94
CA VAL A 18 -6.17 -0.32 21.17
C VAL A 18 -6.00 -0.01 19.68
N LEU A 19 -5.53 1.18 19.33
CA LEU A 19 -5.26 1.54 17.92
C LEU A 19 -4.14 0.69 17.32
N ALA A 20 -3.08 0.44 18.08
CA ALA A 20 -1.96 -0.39 17.64
C ALA A 20 -2.37 -1.86 17.45
N LEU A 21 -3.19 -2.40 18.34
CA LEU A 21 -3.74 -3.76 18.19
C LEU A 21 -4.62 -3.87 16.94
N ALA A 22 -5.49 -2.89 16.70
CA ALA A 22 -6.37 -2.86 15.53
C ALA A 22 -5.62 -2.72 14.19
N GLY A 23 -4.49 -2.01 14.15
CA GLY A 23 -3.68 -1.85 12.92
C GLY A 23 -2.87 -3.09 12.52
N SER A 24 -2.66 -4.04 13.43
CA SER A 24 -1.77 -5.19 13.21
C SER A 24 -2.36 -6.32 12.34
N SER A 25 -3.68 -6.35 12.14
CA SER A 25 -4.37 -7.45 11.44
C SER A 25 -4.10 -7.54 9.93
N GLY A 26 -3.51 -6.50 9.32
CA GLY A 26 -3.21 -6.48 7.88
C GLY A 26 -1.86 -7.09 7.48
N LEU A 27 -0.99 -7.42 8.43
CA LEU A 27 0.39 -7.85 8.14
C LEU A 27 0.52 -9.35 7.81
N ALA A 28 -0.52 -10.15 8.03
CA ALA A 28 -0.48 -11.61 7.86
C ALA A 28 -0.63 -12.11 6.42
N SER A 29 -0.80 -11.23 5.42
CA SER A 29 -1.05 -11.63 4.03
C SER A 29 0.21 -11.91 3.20
N CYS A 30 1.40 -11.67 3.73
CA CYS A 30 2.65 -11.91 3.01
C CYS A 30 3.09 -13.38 3.11
N VAL A 31 2.99 -14.11 1.99
CA VAL A 31 3.49 -15.49 1.86
C VAL A 31 4.72 -15.54 0.96
N SER A 32 5.68 -16.39 1.30
CA SER A 32 6.85 -16.62 0.45
C SER A 32 6.50 -17.55 -0.72
N VAL A 33 6.86 -17.16 -1.94
CA VAL A 33 6.60 -17.92 -3.17
C VAL A 33 7.79 -18.85 -3.46
N ALA A 34 7.51 -20.11 -3.76
CA ALA A 34 8.54 -21.09 -4.09
C ALA A 34 9.30 -20.69 -5.37
N ALA A 35 10.59 -21.01 -5.45
CA ALA A 35 11.47 -20.52 -6.53
C ALA A 35 10.97 -20.84 -7.95
N TYR A 36 10.39 -22.03 -8.16
CA TYR A 36 9.87 -22.45 -9.47
C TYR A 36 8.56 -21.72 -9.85
N GLN A 37 7.78 -21.27 -8.87
CA GLN A 37 6.54 -20.51 -9.12
C GLN A 37 6.82 -19.06 -9.52
N LYS A 38 8.03 -18.57 -9.25
CA LYS A 38 8.45 -17.20 -9.63
C LYS A 38 8.49 -16.99 -11.14
N VAL A 39 8.56 -18.05 -11.95
CA VAL A 39 8.45 -17.95 -13.42
C VAL A 39 7.13 -17.29 -13.83
N TYR A 40 6.02 -17.63 -13.18
CA TYR A 40 4.71 -17.05 -13.49
C TYR A 40 4.54 -15.61 -12.99
N LEU A 41 5.36 -15.22 -12.00
CA LEU A 41 5.37 -13.87 -11.44
C LEU A 41 6.21 -12.91 -12.29
N ASN A 42 7.31 -13.42 -12.85
CA ASN A 42 8.21 -12.73 -13.78
C ASN A 42 7.73 -12.83 -15.23
N ASP A 43 6.45 -13.13 -15.45
CA ASP A 43 5.85 -13.10 -16.77
C ASP A 43 5.81 -11.65 -17.28
N GLU A 44 6.10 -11.43 -18.55
CA GLU A 44 6.11 -10.10 -19.16
C GLU A 44 4.72 -9.43 -19.09
N ASP A 45 3.64 -10.21 -19.11
CA ASP A 45 2.27 -9.69 -18.97
C ASP A 45 1.92 -9.33 -17.51
N MET A 46 2.67 -9.85 -16.52
CA MET A 46 2.49 -9.54 -15.08
C MET A 46 3.37 -8.39 -14.60
N LYS A 47 4.16 -7.80 -15.50
CA LYS A 47 5.01 -6.65 -15.20
C LYS A 47 4.14 -5.44 -14.87
N LEU A 48 4.33 -4.86 -13.68
CA LEU A 48 3.73 -3.58 -13.29
C LEU A 48 4.39 -2.43 -14.08
N ALA A 49 4.17 -2.37 -15.39
CA ALA A 49 4.59 -1.29 -16.25
C ALA A 49 3.72 -1.28 -17.51
N ASN A 50 3.20 -0.11 -17.88
CA ASN A 50 2.37 0.01 -19.07
C ASN A 50 3.16 -0.32 -20.32
N LYS A 51 2.49 -0.98 -21.28
CA LYS A 51 3.05 -1.16 -22.61
C LYS A 51 3.19 0.22 -23.26
N ARG A 52 4.20 0.40 -24.11
CA ARG A 52 4.47 1.68 -24.79
C ARG A 52 3.25 2.21 -25.57
N ILE A 53 2.41 1.31 -26.06
CA ILE A 53 1.23 1.64 -26.85
C ILE A 53 0.05 2.15 -25.99
N GLU A 54 -0.03 1.74 -24.73
CA GLU A 54 -1.11 2.07 -23.79
C GLU A 54 -0.96 3.48 -23.20
N VAL A 55 0.17 4.16 -23.44
CA VAL A 55 0.46 5.49 -22.88
C VAL A 55 -0.60 6.52 -23.24
N TYR A 56 -1.12 6.48 -24.48
CA TYR A 56 -2.20 7.38 -24.90
C TYR A 56 -3.50 7.10 -24.16
N GLU A 57 -3.78 5.82 -23.90
CA GLU A 57 -4.98 5.40 -23.19
C GLU A 57 -4.92 5.83 -21.73
N THR A 58 -3.82 5.50 -21.05
CA THR A 58 -3.63 5.88 -19.66
C THR A 58 -3.62 7.40 -19.50
N ASN A 59 -3.11 8.14 -20.48
CA ASN A 59 -3.10 9.60 -20.43
C ASN A 59 -4.53 10.17 -20.43
N PHE A 60 -5.44 9.68 -21.28
CA PHE A 60 -6.82 10.16 -21.27
C PHE A 60 -7.55 9.79 -19.98
N GLU A 61 -7.33 8.60 -19.44
CA GLU A 61 -7.94 8.12 -18.19
C GLU A 61 -7.41 8.91 -16.99
N SER A 62 -6.10 9.14 -16.93
CA SER A 62 -5.49 9.96 -15.89
C SER A 62 -6.00 11.39 -15.92
N TYR A 63 -6.15 12.00 -17.10
CA TYR A 63 -6.67 13.38 -17.20
C TYR A 63 -8.16 13.49 -16.88
N ARG A 64 -8.98 12.52 -17.29
CA ARG A 64 -10.45 12.57 -17.13
C ARG A 64 -10.92 12.05 -15.77
N GLU A 65 -10.31 10.98 -15.29
CA GLU A 65 -10.76 10.22 -14.11
C GLU A 65 -9.77 10.26 -12.95
N GLY A 66 -8.58 10.84 -13.15
CA GLY A 66 -7.53 10.79 -12.13
C GLY A 66 -6.96 9.39 -11.93
N ALA A 67 -7.05 8.51 -12.94
CA ALA A 67 -6.53 7.16 -12.88
C ALA A 67 -5.03 7.16 -12.54
N GLY A 68 -4.66 6.52 -11.43
CA GLY A 68 -3.30 6.37 -10.94
C GLY A 68 -3.15 5.14 -10.05
N GLY A 69 -2.30 4.20 -10.43
CA GLY A 69 -2.08 2.95 -9.69
C GLY A 69 -1.45 1.85 -10.55
N ALA A 70 -0.90 0.81 -9.92
CA ALA A 70 -0.45 -0.47 -10.52
C ALA A 70 0.62 -0.46 -11.64
N ASN A 71 1.14 0.69 -12.06
CA ASN A 71 2.02 0.80 -13.24
C ASN A 71 3.53 0.82 -12.90
N GLY A 72 3.90 0.54 -11.65
CA GLY A 72 5.29 0.47 -11.14
C GLY A 72 6.11 1.77 -11.22
N GLY A 73 5.52 2.86 -11.71
CA GLY A 73 6.15 4.18 -11.86
C GLY A 73 5.84 5.14 -10.71
N LYS A 74 6.40 6.37 -10.78
CA LYS A 74 6.20 7.42 -9.76
C LYS A 74 4.73 7.79 -9.51
N VAL A 75 3.87 7.58 -10.51
CA VAL A 75 2.44 7.92 -10.51
C VAL A 75 1.53 6.74 -10.15
N GLY A 76 2.09 5.54 -9.94
CA GLY A 76 1.31 4.35 -9.64
C GLY A 76 2.17 3.24 -9.05
N GLY A 77 2.45 3.31 -7.75
CA GLY A 77 3.11 2.25 -7.00
C GLY A 77 2.08 1.28 -6.41
N GLY A 78 2.25 -0.02 -6.66
CA GLY A 78 1.56 -1.08 -5.94
C GLY A 78 2.50 -1.76 -4.93
N CYS A 79 1.95 -2.63 -4.07
CA CYS A 79 2.74 -3.57 -3.25
C CYS A 79 3.25 -4.72 -4.15
N GLY A 80 3.90 -4.35 -5.27
CA GLY A 80 4.21 -5.20 -6.40
C GLY A 80 4.82 -6.52 -5.95
N CYS A 81 4.24 -7.63 -6.39
CA CYS A 81 4.76 -8.95 -6.07
C CYS A 81 5.89 -9.39 -7.01
N ASN A 82 6.15 -8.67 -8.11
CA ASN A 82 7.20 -9.01 -9.07
C ASN A 82 8.60 -8.89 -8.46
#